data_AF-A0A1Y4CMD9-F1
#
_entry.id   AF-A0A1Y4CMD9-F1
#
_cell.length_a   1.000
_cell.length_b   1.000
_cell.length_c   1.000
_cell.angle_alpha   90.00
_cell.angle_beta   90.00
_cell.angle_gamma   90.00
#
_symmetry.space_group_name_H-M   'P 1'
#
loop_
_entity.id
_entity.type
_entity.pdbx_description
1 polymer ?
#
loop_
_entity_poly.entity_id
_entity_poly.type
_entity_poly.pdbx_seq_one_letter_code
_entity_poly.pdbx_strand_id
1 'polypeptide(L)'
;MTSSADRCNHTVKGLNNMALRLKYAMNFEAIEPSYDLTMSIEELDAQMGDLRHFRDEGLFRDSDWQKSVRDILDFQHEDGSFGFVDPRHVPADARVDFVYRPSYACCQVLIKLVLEGGVDDTVIRSLSKGLEFCCKRRLFGHGFDGSRQQIEDINDFVSCGTLELASSCPDVCPEFFALLNAIGTEYAERVRTCNVFDDFGEFLAVDTMQVARALGHEELLPLFVYGTLMTGMPNESLVSESGYLGAATVSGFTLYDLGAYPSIRHTGANGGESLVHGEIRLVDVDTLVAINRLEGEGALYRAERVTARVAGREVPAIAYVYLHDINSKNEVPTVLQPYNRYVSVRDSLIWYVCYGSNMLFERFMNYVRGGRCRFNERSYGGCGDTTPPLASEPALLPYSVYFGNMSGSWDGSGVAFLDPAREGQSFARAYLITREQFEQIHSAEGRGESWYPDALELGSRAGIPMVTFTNRCRRPENAPSGAYLEVMRSGLRETHFHEDPEQLESYLREIAST
;
A
#
# COMPACT_ATOMS: atom_id res chain seq x y z
N MET A 1 -58.84 -5.95 -45.94
CA MET A 1 -58.80 -7.35 -46.39
C MET A 1 -57.33 -7.75 -46.33
N THR A 2 -56.79 -8.58 -45.44
CA THR A 2 -57.23 -9.70 -44.58
C THR A 2 -56.18 -9.80 -43.45
N SER A 3 -56.55 -9.59 -42.18
CA SER A 3 -56.67 -10.63 -41.13
C SER A 3 -55.55 -11.69 -41.09
N SER A 4 -54.71 -11.64 -40.05
CA SER A 4 -54.52 -12.79 -39.14
C SER A 4 -54.06 -12.31 -37.76
N ALA A 5 -54.98 -12.32 -36.82
CA ALA A 5 -54.68 -12.48 -35.40
C ALA A 5 -54.08 -13.88 -35.15
N ASP A 6 -53.54 -14.05 -33.94
CA ASP A 6 -53.04 -15.29 -33.31
C ASP A 6 -51.61 -15.74 -33.59
N ARG A 7 -50.75 -15.37 -32.61
CA ARG A 7 -49.75 -16.21 -31.89
C ARG A 7 -48.60 -15.29 -31.45
N CYS A 8 -48.14 -15.25 -30.21
CA CYS A 8 -48.41 -16.05 -29.03
C CYS A 8 -48.18 -15.16 -27.79
N ASN A 9 -49.14 -15.22 -26.88
CA ASN A 9 -48.95 -15.00 -25.45
C ASN A 9 -47.69 -15.73 -24.96
N HIS A 10 -46.61 -14.99 -24.68
CA HIS A 10 -45.63 -15.47 -23.72
C HIS A 10 -46.09 -15.03 -22.33
N THR A 11 -46.54 -16.05 -21.61
CA THR A 11 -46.97 -16.06 -20.23
C THR A 11 -45.96 -15.30 -19.37
N VAL A 12 -46.39 -14.20 -18.77
CA VAL A 12 -45.81 -13.65 -17.54
C VAL A 12 -46.02 -14.73 -16.48
N LYS A 13 -45.05 -15.62 -16.33
CA LYS A 13 -45.03 -16.64 -15.29
C LYS A 13 -44.36 -16.04 -14.05
N GLY A 14 -45.17 -15.80 -13.03
CA GLY A 14 -44.74 -15.76 -11.64
C GLY A 14 -44.26 -14.40 -11.11
N LEU A 15 -45.12 -13.38 -11.11
CA LEU A 15 -45.08 -12.43 -9.99
C LEU A 15 -45.60 -13.19 -8.77
N ASN A 16 -44.69 -13.69 -7.93
CA ASN A 16 -45.08 -14.15 -6.60
C ASN A 16 -45.67 -12.93 -5.88
N ASN A 17 -46.94 -13.01 -5.46
CA ASN A 17 -47.52 -12.07 -4.49
C ASN A 17 -46.65 -12.13 -3.22
N MET A 18 -45.84 -11.12 -2.99
CA MET A 18 -44.86 -11.08 -1.90
C MET A 18 -45.35 -10.18 -0.78
N ALA A 19 -46.59 -10.38 -0.32
CA ALA A 19 -47.08 -9.66 0.85
C ALA A 19 -46.15 -9.94 2.04
N LEU A 20 -45.54 -8.89 2.59
CA LEU A 20 -44.65 -8.95 3.76
C LEU A 20 -45.39 -9.69 4.89
N ARG A 21 -44.71 -10.57 5.62
CA ARG A 21 -45.30 -11.24 6.80
C ARG A 21 -44.33 -11.20 7.96
N LEU A 22 -44.33 -10.07 8.67
CA LEU A 22 -43.57 -9.94 9.90
C LEU A 22 -44.26 -10.69 11.03
N LYS A 23 -43.49 -11.51 11.74
CA LYS A 23 -43.94 -12.33 12.85
C LYS A 23 -42.91 -12.29 13.97
N TYR A 24 -43.44 -12.25 15.18
CA TYR A 24 -42.65 -12.38 16.38
C TYR A 24 -42.27 -13.86 16.61
N ALA A 25 -41.00 -14.11 16.90
CA ALA A 25 -40.44 -15.46 16.97
C ALA A 25 -40.48 -16.09 18.37
N MET A 26 -41.22 -15.50 19.33
CA MET A 26 -41.41 -16.06 20.67
C MET A 26 -42.89 -16.12 21.06
N ASN A 27 -43.31 -17.25 21.64
CA ASN A 27 -44.66 -17.43 22.18
C ASN A 27 -44.71 -16.94 23.63
N PHE A 28 -45.73 -16.13 23.97
CA PHE A 28 -46.01 -15.73 25.36
C PHE A 28 -46.81 -16.80 26.15
N GLU A 29 -47.20 -17.90 25.51
CA GLU A 29 -47.98 -18.99 26.14
C GLU A 29 -47.09 -20.16 26.60
N ALA A 30 -46.20 -19.96 27.57
CA ALA A 30 -45.72 -21.06 28.40
C ALA A 30 -45.11 -20.56 29.71
N ILE A 31 -45.73 -20.93 30.82
CA ILE A 31 -45.21 -20.82 32.18
C ILE A 31 -44.21 -21.97 32.39
N GLU A 32 -43.13 -22.06 31.61
CA GLU A 32 -41.95 -22.91 31.89
C GLU A 32 -40.69 -22.39 31.15
N PRO A 33 -39.48 -22.52 31.72
CA PRO A 33 -38.26 -21.91 31.18
C PRO A 33 -37.60 -22.78 30.10
N SER A 34 -38.34 -23.16 29.06
CA SER A 34 -37.77 -23.75 27.84
C SER A 34 -37.88 -22.73 26.70
N TYR A 35 -36.73 -22.22 26.27
CA TYR A 35 -36.58 -21.25 25.19
C TYR A 35 -36.84 -21.90 23.84
N ASP A 36 -38.11 -22.03 23.45
CA ASP A 36 -38.45 -22.51 22.12
C ASP A 36 -38.79 -21.32 21.21
N LEU A 37 -37.93 -21.05 20.24
CA LEU A 37 -38.25 -20.09 19.18
C LEU A 37 -39.42 -20.66 18.38
N THR A 38 -40.47 -19.89 18.18
CA THR A 38 -41.62 -20.30 17.35
C THR A 38 -41.27 -20.32 15.86
N MET A 39 -40.09 -19.80 15.50
CA MET A 39 -39.57 -19.69 14.14
C MET A 39 -38.11 -20.12 14.08
N SER A 40 -37.75 -20.78 12.99
CA SER A 40 -36.36 -21.12 12.65
C SER A 40 -35.54 -19.87 12.26
N ILE A 41 -34.21 -19.97 12.35
CA ILE A 41 -33.30 -18.91 11.86
C ILE A 41 -33.53 -18.66 10.36
N GLU A 42 -33.77 -19.70 9.57
CA GLU A 42 -34.06 -19.59 8.13
C GLU A 42 -35.31 -18.74 7.86
N GLU A 43 -36.34 -18.84 8.71
CA GLU A 43 -37.54 -18.01 8.59
C GLU A 43 -37.31 -16.56 9.03
N LEU A 44 -36.42 -16.31 10.00
CA LEU A 44 -35.99 -14.96 10.38
C LEU A 44 -35.19 -14.30 9.26
N ASP A 45 -34.26 -15.03 8.65
CA ASP A 45 -33.47 -14.57 7.51
C ASP A 45 -34.34 -14.29 6.29
N ALA A 46 -35.37 -15.11 6.05
CA ALA A 46 -36.36 -14.87 5.00
C ALA A 46 -37.12 -13.55 5.24
N GLN A 47 -37.58 -13.27 6.47
CA GLN A 47 -38.23 -12.01 6.80
C GLN A 47 -37.30 -10.80 6.60
N MET A 48 -36.03 -10.92 6.95
CA MET A 48 -35.03 -9.88 6.65
C MET A 48 -34.79 -9.72 5.14
N GLY A 49 -34.81 -10.82 4.39
CA GLY A 49 -34.77 -10.82 2.93
C GLY A 49 -35.92 -10.03 2.33
N ASP A 50 -37.13 -10.24 2.82
CA ASP A 50 -38.32 -9.50 2.40
C ASP A 50 -38.19 -8.01 2.71
N LEU A 51 -37.78 -7.64 3.93
CA LEU A 51 -37.56 -6.24 4.30
C LEU A 51 -36.51 -5.55 3.41
N ARG A 52 -35.39 -6.23 3.10
CA ARG A 52 -34.37 -5.73 2.17
C ARG A 52 -34.92 -5.57 0.75
N HIS A 53 -35.74 -6.51 0.28
CA HIS A 53 -36.40 -6.40 -1.01
C HIS A 53 -37.29 -5.14 -1.08
N PHE A 54 -38.15 -4.92 -0.08
CA PHE A 54 -39.00 -3.73 -0.02
C PHE A 54 -38.21 -2.43 0.10
N ARG A 55 -37.11 -2.45 0.86
CA ARG A 55 -36.18 -1.33 0.98
C ARG A 55 -35.58 -0.99 -0.38
N ASP A 56 -35.13 -1.98 -1.15
CA ASP A 56 -34.39 -1.73 -2.40
C ASP A 56 -35.34 -1.40 -3.57
N GLU A 57 -36.42 -2.16 -3.74
CA GLU A 57 -37.33 -2.06 -4.89
C GLU A 57 -38.48 -1.06 -4.70
N GLY A 58 -38.77 -0.67 -3.45
CA GLY A 58 -39.87 0.22 -3.09
C GLY A 58 -41.21 -0.49 -2.92
N LEU A 59 -42.02 0.02 -1.98
CA LEU A 59 -43.29 -0.60 -1.58
C LEU A 59 -44.36 -0.57 -2.67
N PHE A 60 -44.49 0.53 -3.42
CA PHE A 60 -45.62 0.73 -4.36
C PHE A 60 -45.59 -0.17 -5.60
N ARG A 61 -44.50 -0.92 -5.81
CA ARG A 61 -44.42 -1.90 -6.91
C ARG A 61 -45.17 -3.19 -6.62
N ASP A 62 -45.50 -3.46 -5.35
CA ASP A 62 -46.31 -4.60 -4.94
C ASP A 62 -47.81 -4.26 -5.00
N SER A 63 -48.61 -5.16 -5.56
CA SER A 63 -50.08 -5.05 -5.59
C SER A 63 -50.73 -4.94 -4.21
N ASP A 64 -50.10 -5.48 -3.16
CA ASP A 64 -50.60 -5.53 -1.79
C ASP A 64 -49.82 -4.61 -0.82
N TRP A 65 -49.12 -3.58 -1.33
CA TRP A 65 -48.24 -2.70 -0.53
C TRP A 65 -48.89 -2.14 0.75
N GLN A 66 -50.18 -1.82 0.71
CA GLN A 66 -50.94 -1.31 1.87
C GLN A 66 -51.02 -2.34 3.00
N LYS A 67 -51.06 -3.62 2.66
CA LYS A 67 -51.03 -4.70 3.64
C LYS A 67 -49.62 -4.80 4.24
N SER A 68 -48.57 -4.76 3.43
CA SER A 68 -47.19 -4.75 3.91
C SER A 68 -46.92 -3.59 4.87
N VAL A 69 -47.44 -2.39 4.57
CA VAL A 69 -47.35 -1.23 5.48
C VAL A 69 -48.07 -1.52 6.81
N ARG A 70 -49.30 -2.04 6.78
CA ARG A 70 -50.00 -2.45 8.01
C ARG A 70 -49.22 -3.49 8.80
N ASP A 71 -48.68 -4.50 8.13
CA ASP A 71 -47.91 -5.56 8.76
C ASP A 71 -46.62 -5.00 9.41
N ILE A 72 -45.99 -3.95 8.86
CA ILE A 72 -44.88 -3.22 9.53
C ILE A 72 -45.37 -2.43 10.74
N LEU A 73 -46.44 -1.64 10.59
CA LEU A 73 -46.96 -0.79 11.66
C LEU A 73 -47.43 -1.62 12.87
N ASP A 74 -48.13 -2.73 12.62
CA ASP A 74 -48.62 -3.66 13.64
C ASP A 74 -47.49 -4.44 14.33
N PHE A 75 -46.31 -4.51 13.69
CA PHE A 75 -45.14 -5.21 14.22
C PHE A 75 -44.29 -4.35 15.17
N GLN A 76 -44.57 -3.05 15.28
CA GLN A 76 -43.81 -2.16 16.17
C GLN A 76 -44.12 -2.42 17.65
N HIS A 77 -43.08 -2.57 18.46
CA HIS A 77 -43.17 -2.71 19.91
C HIS A 77 -43.38 -1.36 20.62
N GLU A 78 -43.82 -1.40 21.88
CA GLU A 78 -44.04 -0.20 22.70
C GLU A 78 -42.80 0.70 22.83
N ASP A 79 -41.61 0.10 22.82
CA ASP A 79 -40.33 0.79 22.95
C ASP A 79 -39.82 1.40 21.62
N GLY A 80 -40.61 1.28 20.55
CA GLY A 80 -40.33 1.78 19.20
C GLY A 80 -39.61 0.79 18.29
N SER A 81 -39.13 -0.35 18.81
CA SER A 81 -38.41 -1.35 18.02
C SER A 81 -39.33 -2.15 17.09
N PHE A 82 -38.72 -2.76 16.07
CA PHE A 82 -39.34 -3.77 15.21
C PHE A 82 -38.58 -5.10 15.36
N GLY A 83 -38.28 -5.50 16.60
CA GLY A 83 -37.51 -6.71 16.85
C GLY A 83 -38.31 -8.00 16.65
N PHE A 84 -37.65 -9.04 16.14
CA PHE A 84 -38.22 -10.39 16.01
C PHE A 84 -38.35 -11.11 17.36
N VAL A 85 -37.62 -10.67 18.37
CA VAL A 85 -37.50 -11.31 19.69
C VAL A 85 -37.52 -10.29 20.82
N ASP A 86 -37.77 -10.74 22.05
CA ASP A 86 -37.76 -9.86 23.23
C ASP A 86 -36.30 -9.58 23.64
N PRO A 87 -35.85 -8.31 23.64
CA PRO A 87 -34.47 -7.97 23.99
C PRO A 87 -34.05 -8.37 25.41
N ARG A 88 -35.00 -8.69 26.31
CA ARG A 88 -34.72 -9.20 27.66
C ARG A 88 -34.28 -10.67 27.67
N HIS A 89 -34.60 -11.41 26.60
CA HIS A 89 -34.40 -12.86 26.52
C HIS A 89 -33.31 -13.27 25.52
N VAL A 90 -32.62 -12.30 24.89
CA VAL A 90 -31.52 -12.57 23.95
C VAL A 90 -30.21 -11.89 24.38
N PRO A 91 -29.04 -12.53 24.15
CA PRO A 91 -27.74 -11.95 24.44
C PRO A 91 -27.50 -10.62 23.74
N ALA A 92 -26.57 -9.82 24.27
CA ALA A 92 -26.30 -8.47 23.79
C ALA A 92 -25.96 -8.41 22.28
N ASP A 93 -25.16 -9.36 21.79
CA ASP A 93 -24.76 -9.42 20.38
C ASP A 93 -25.93 -9.85 19.48
N ALA A 94 -26.69 -10.87 19.91
CA ALA A 94 -27.88 -11.32 19.19
C ALA A 94 -28.98 -10.24 19.07
N ARG A 95 -29.02 -9.27 19.99
CA ARG A 95 -29.93 -8.12 19.85
C ARG A 95 -29.64 -7.29 18.61
N VAL A 96 -28.39 -7.22 18.15
CA VAL A 96 -28.07 -6.46 16.93
C VAL A 96 -28.81 -7.06 15.75
N ASP A 97 -28.64 -8.36 15.52
CA ASP A 97 -29.22 -9.04 14.36
C ASP A 97 -30.74 -9.23 14.44
N PHE A 98 -31.29 -9.46 15.64
CA PHE A 98 -32.71 -9.80 15.79
C PHE A 98 -33.60 -8.70 16.36
N VAL A 99 -33.03 -7.57 16.80
CA VAL A 99 -33.80 -6.43 17.33
C VAL A 99 -33.44 -5.14 16.60
N TYR A 100 -32.16 -4.77 16.52
CA TYR A 100 -31.75 -3.51 15.95
C TYR A 100 -31.82 -3.49 14.42
N ARG A 101 -31.20 -4.44 13.72
CA ARG A 101 -31.21 -4.47 12.24
C ARG A 101 -32.61 -4.61 11.63
N PRO A 102 -33.53 -5.42 12.20
CA PRO A 102 -34.92 -5.42 11.77
C PRO A 102 -35.61 -4.06 11.97
N SER A 103 -35.29 -3.36 13.08
CA SER A 103 -35.75 -1.99 13.31
C SER A 103 -35.20 -1.01 12.28
N TYR A 104 -33.92 -1.13 11.92
CA TYR A 104 -33.29 -0.28 10.91
C TYR A 104 -33.97 -0.49 9.56
N ALA A 105 -34.15 -1.75 9.14
CA ALA A 105 -34.79 -2.12 7.89
C ALA A 105 -36.25 -1.65 7.80
N CYS A 106 -37.04 -1.82 8.87
CA CYS A 106 -38.42 -1.30 8.91
C CYS A 106 -38.44 0.23 8.78
N CYS A 107 -37.56 0.94 9.50
CA CYS A 107 -37.46 2.40 9.39
C CYS A 107 -37.07 2.82 7.97
N GLN A 108 -36.06 2.19 7.35
CA GLN A 108 -35.63 2.45 5.97
C GLN A 108 -36.80 2.32 4.97
N VAL A 109 -37.61 1.27 5.10
CA VAL A 109 -38.82 1.05 4.30
C VAL A 109 -39.86 2.16 4.53
N LEU A 110 -40.09 2.55 5.79
CA LEU A 110 -41.03 3.62 6.14
C LEU A 110 -40.55 5.00 5.66
N ILE A 111 -39.24 5.27 5.64
CA ILE A 111 -38.68 6.52 5.07
C ILE A 111 -39.04 6.62 3.59
N LYS A 112 -38.78 5.56 2.81
CA LYS A 112 -39.17 5.52 1.38
C LYS A 112 -40.66 5.74 1.20
N LEU A 113 -41.49 5.06 1.99
CA LEU A 113 -42.94 5.23 1.96
C LEU A 113 -43.36 6.70 2.14
N VAL A 114 -42.78 7.39 3.13
CA VAL A 114 -43.08 8.81 3.40
C VAL A 114 -42.68 9.69 2.21
N LEU A 115 -41.47 9.51 1.67
CA LEU A 115 -40.95 10.32 0.56
C LEU A 115 -41.71 10.09 -0.76
N GLU A 116 -42.22 8.88 -0.97
CA GLU A 116 -43.02 8.50 -2.13
C GLU A 116 -44.51 8.90 -1.99
N GLY A 117 -44.89 9.62 -0.91
CA GLY A 117 -46.21 10.21 -0.72
C GLY A 117 -47.17 9.42 0.15
N GLY A 118 -46.73 8.32 0.77
CA GLY A 118 -47.47 7.52 1.75
C GLY A 118 -47.53 8.16 3.14
N VAL A 119 -47.94 9.44 3.20
CA VAL A 119 -47.93 10.24 4.43
C VAL A 119 -49.27 10.10 5.17
N ASP A 120 -49.28 9.30 6.24
CA ASP A 120 -50.34 9.26 7.26
C ASP A 120 -49.74 9.55 8.64
N ASP A 121 -50.51 10.16 9.54
CA ASP A 121 -50.11 10.47 10.91
C ASP A 121 -49.63 9.23 11.67
N THR A 122 -50.22 8.07 11.37
CA THR A 122 -49.83 6.79 11.97
C THR A 122 -48.43 6.36 11.51
N VAL A 123 -48.14 6.51 10.20
CA VAL A 123 -46.83 6.21 9.61
C VAL A 123 -45.76 7.13 10.20
N ILE A 124 -46.03 8.45 10.25
CA ILE A 124 -45.09 9.43 10.80
C ILE A 124 -44.78 9.17 12.27
N ARG A 125 -45.79 8.88 13.10
CA ARG A 125 -45.57 8.53 14.52
C ARG A 125 -44.78 7.23 14.68
N SER A 126 -45.07 6.21 13.87
CA SER A 126 -44.36 4.94 13.93
C SER A 126 -42.90 5.10 13.51
N LEU A 127 -42.66 5.79 12.39
CA LEU A 127 -41.32 6.12 11.91
C LEU A 127 -40.53 6.93 12.95
N SER A 128 -41.13 7.96 13.54
CA SER A 128 -40.51 8.78 14.60
C SER A 128 -40.01 7.93 15.77
N LYS A 129 -40.86 7.07 16.34
CA LYS A 129 -40.49 6.14 17.42
C LYS A 129 -39.42 5.14 16.99
N GLY A 130 -39.51 4.64 15.76
CA GLY A 130 -38.54 3.72 15.19
C GLY A 130 -37.15 4.33 15.08
N LEU A 131 -37.07 5.56 14.55
CA LEU A 131 -35.81 6.30 14.43
C LEU A 131 -35.23 6.66 15.80
N GLU A 132 -36.06 7.03 16.77
CA GLU A 132 -35.63 7.23 18.16
C GLU A 132 -35.02 5.94 18.74
N PHE A 133 -35.64 4.78 18.47
CA PHE A 133 -35.06 3.48 18.85
C PHE A 133 -33.72 3.22 18.16
N CYS A 134 -33.58 3.59 16.88
CA CYS A 134 -32.35 3.40 16.10
C CYS A 134 -31.15 4.13 16.73
N CYS A 135 -31.39 5.27 17.39
CA CYS A 135 -30.35 6.05 18.05
C CYS A 135 -29.65 5.32 19.21
N LYS A 136 -30.31 4.35 19.85
CA LYS A 136 -29.82 3.72 21.11
C LYS A 136 -28.45 3.04 20.98
N ARG A 137 -28.05 2.62 19.77
CA ARG A 137 -26.75 1.99 19.49
C ARG A 137 -25.86 2.79 18.55
N ARG A 138 -26.24 4.01 18.16
CA ARG A 138 -25.54 4.80 17.12
C ARG A 138 -25.36 4.00 15.81
N LEU A 139 -26.30 3.10 15.49
CA LEU A 139 -26.21 2.18 14.34
C LEU A 139 -24.98 1.25 14.36
N PHE A 140 -24.35 1.05 15.52
CA PHE A 140 -23.15 0.23 15.63
C PHE A 140 -23.50 -1.26 15.72
N GLY A 141 -22.76 -2.07 14.97
CA GLY A 141 -22.88 -3.52 14.95
C GLY A 141 -22.44 -4.23 16.24
N HIS A 142 -22.26 -5.55 16.17
CA HIS A 142 -21.65 -6.34 17.27
C HIS A 142 -20.20 -6.74 16.95
N GLY A 143 -19.47 -7.10 18.00
CA GLY A 143 -18.12 -7.67 17.89
C GLY A 143 -17.13 -6.79 17.13
N PHE A 144 -16.21 -7.48 16.42
CA PHE A 144 -15.13 -6.89 15.64
C PHE A 144 -15.58 -6.29 14.29
N ASP A 145 -16.78 -6.65 13.82
CA ASP A 145 -17.35 -6.15 12.56
C ASP A 145 -18.17 -4.86 12.75
N GLY A 146 -18.22 -4.32 13.97
CA GLY A 146 -19.14 -3.24 14.33
C GLY A 146 -19.00 -1.97 13.49
N SER A 147 -17.76 -1.62 13.11
CA SER A 147 -17.46 -0.47 12.25
C SER A 147 -17.93 -0.67 10.81
N ARG A 148 -17.79 -1.88 10.25
CA ARG A 148 -18.23 -2.22 8.89
C ARG A 148 -19.74 -2.23 8.81
N GLN A 149 -20.38 -2.89 9.77
CA GLN A 149 -21.85 -2.94 9.88
C GLN A 149 -22.45 -1.53 10.03
N GLN A 150 -21.81 -0.63 10.80
CA GLN A 150 -22.27 0.75 10.91
C GLN A 150 -22.24 1.49 9.57
N ILE A 151 -21.18 1.31 8.77
CA ILE A 151 -21.06 1.91 7.44
C ILE A 151 -22.18 1.39 6.53
N GLU A 152 -22.43 0.08 6.52
CA GLU A 152 -23.51 -0.56 5.75
C GLU A 152 -24.88 0.00 6.15
N ASP A 153 -25.20 0.00 7.45
CA ASP A 153 -26.50 0.43 7.96
C ASP A 153 -26.75 1.92 7.64
N ILE A 154 -25.74 2.78 7.75
CA ILE A 154 -25.85 4.20 7.38
C ILE A 154 -26.05 4.36 5.88
N ASN A 155 -25.28 3.64 5.06
CA ASN A 155 -25.43 3.68 3.62
C ASN A 155 -26.83 3.26 3.18
N ASP A 156 -27.40 2.23 3.82
CA ASP A 156 -28.78 1.81 3.60
C ASP A 156 -29.77 2.94 3.95
N PHE A 157 -29.61 3.61 5.09
CA PHE A 157 -30.44 4.78 5.45
C PHE A 157 -30.32 5.91 4.42
N VAL A 158 -29.10 6.25 4.01
CA VAL A 158 -28.84 7.29 3.00
C VAL A 158 -29.53 6.93 1.68
N SER A 159 -29.38 5.69 1.22
CA SER A 159 -29.98 5.20 -0.04
C SER A 159 -31.52 5.24 -0.04
N CYS A 160 -32.13 5.16 1.15
CA CYS A 160 -33.58 5.26 1.32
C CYS A 160 -34.10 6.70 1.39
N GLY A 161 -33.23 7.72 1.26
CA GLY A 161 -33.63 9.12 1.23
C GLY A 161 -33.66 9.80 2.61
N THR A 162 -32.96 9.26 3.61
CA THR A 162 -32.97 9.85 4.96
C THR A 162 -32.60 11.34 4.99
N LEU A 163 -31.71 11.79 4.10
CA LEU A 163 -31.31 13.21 4.00
C LEU A 163 -32.40 14.09 3.36
N GLU A 164 -33.15 13.53 2.41
CA GLU A 164 -34.34 14.18 1.85
C GLU A 164 -35.44 14.29 2.91
N LEU A 165 -35.63 13.24 3.72
CA LEU A 165 -36.54 13.26 4.85
C LEU A 165 -36.13 14.31 5.88
N ALA A 166 -34.84 14.41 6.23
CA ALA A 166 -34.34 15.42 7.16
C ALA A 166 -34.61 16.86 6.66
N SER A 167 -34.55 17.07 5.34
CA SER A 167 -34.80 18.37 4.72
C SER A 167 -36.29 18.70 4.61
N SER A 168 -37.13 17.71 4.31
CA SER A 168 -38.55 17.88 4.04
C SER A 168 -39.44 17.75 5.27
N CYS A 169 -39.01 16.96 6.26
CA CYS A 169 -39.74 16.64 7.48
C CYS A 169 -38.78 16.58 8.70
N PRO A 170 -38.11 17.70 9.05
CA PRO A 170 -37.08 17.74 10.10
C PRO A 170 -37.60 17.33 11.49
N ASP A 171 -38.89 17.53 11.75
CA ASP A 171 -39.51 17.25 13.05
C ASP A 171 -39.83 15.76 13.27
N VAL A 172 -39.65 14.90 12.26
CA VAL A 172 -39.94 13.46 12.39
C VAL A 172 -39.06 12.80 13.45
N CYS A 173 -37.75 13.07 13.44
CA CYS A 173 -36.84 12.64 14.49
C CYS A 173 -35.54 13.48 14.48
N PRO A 174 -35.54 14.67 15.10
CA PRO A 174 -34.36 15.54 15.17
C PRO A 174 -33.13 14.84 15.77
N GLU A 175 -33.33 13.94 16.74
CA GLU A 175 -32.28 13.18 17.42
C GLU A 175 -31.54 12.25 16.45
N PHE A 176 -32.27 11.59 15.54
CA PHE A 176 -31.69 10.70 14.55
C PHE A 176 -30.88 11.47 13.49
N PHE A 177 -31.39 12.61 13.03
CA PHE A 177 -30.65 13.46 12.10
C PHE A 177 -29.39 14.06 12.74
N ALA A 178 -29.47 14.45 14.02
CA ALA A 178 -28.30 14.90 14.78
C ALA A 178 -27.26 13.78 14.95
N LEU A 179 -27.69 12.54 15.17
CA LEU A 179 -26.82 11.37 15.22
C LEU A 179 -26.08 11.16 13.90
N LEU A 180 -26.78 11.18 12.77
CA LEU A 180 -26.15 11.01 11.45
C LEU A 180 -25.10 12.10 11.18
N ASN A 181 -25.42 13.36 11.50
CA ASN A 181 -24.45 14.44 11.37
C ASN A 181 -23.21 14.24 12.26
N ALA A 182 -23.40 13.75 13.49
CA ALA A 182 -22.30 13.43 14.40
C ALA A 182 -21.42 12.30 13.85
N ILE A 183 -22.02 11.26 13.27
CA ILE A 183 -21.27 10.16 12.64
C ILE A 183 -20.51 10.64 11.40
N GLY A 184 -21.12 11.48 10.56
CA GLY A 184 -20.42 12.07 9.40
C GLY A 184 -19.19 12.87 9.82
N THR A 185 -19.30 13.66 10.89
CA THR A 185 -18.16 14.39 11.48
C THR A 185 -17.05 13.44 11.96
N GLU A 186 -17.43 12.34 12.62
CA GLU A 186 -16.51 11.31 13.10
C GLU A 186 -15.79 10.60 11.93
N TYR A 187 -16.50 10.30 10.85
CA TYR A 187 -15.92 9.66 9.67
C TYR A 187 -14.96 10.60 8.93
N ALA A 188 -15.28 11.88 8.79
CA ALA A 188 -14.35 12.87 8.25
C ALA A 188 -13.07 12.95 9.09
N GLU A 189 -13.16 12.92 10.43
CA GLU A 189 -11.98 12.88 11.30
C GLU A 189 -11.17 11.58 11.12
N ARG A 190 -11.84 10.44 10.97
CA ARG A 190 -11.19 9.15 10.68
C ARG A 190 -10.41 9.21 9.36
N VAL A 191 -10.99 9.78 8.31
CA VAL A 191 -10.32 9.99 7.01
C VAL A 191 -9.09 10.89 7.18
N ARG A 192 -9.25 12.05 7.82
CA ARG A 192 -8.17 13.01 8.07
C ARG A 192 -6.99 12.43 8.86
N THR A 193 -7.28 11.55 9.82
CA THR A 193 -6.28 10.92 10.70
C THR A 193 -5.78 9.56 10.19
N CYS A 194 -6.28 9.12 9.03
CA CYS A 194 -6.04 7.81 8.43
C CYS A 194 -6.45 6.62 9.34
N ASN A 195 -7.44 6.83 10.22
CA ASN A 195 -8.04 5.79 11.08
C ASN A 195 -9.21 5.10 10.33
N VAL A 196 -8.88 4.52 9.18
CA VAL A 196 -9.81 3.97 8.18
C VAL A 196 -9.61 2.47 7.99
N PHE A 197 -9.34 1.77 9.08
CA PHE A 197 -9.20 0.31 9.13
C PHE A 197 -10.18 -0.27 10.15
N ASP A 198 -10.61 -1.51 9.95
CA ASP A 198 -11.30 -2.28 10.99
C ASP A 198 -10.32 -2.98 11.94
N ASP A 199 -10.86 -3.71 12.91
CA ASP A 199 -10.07 -4.41 13.93
C ASP A 199 -9.23 -5.57 13.36
N PHE A 200 -9.55 -6.04 12.15
CA PHE A 200 -8.77 -7.05 11.42
C PHE A 200 -7.74 -6.45 10.47
N GLY A 201 -7.72 -5.12 10.34
CA GLY A 201 -6.83 -4.39 9.46
C GLY A 201 -7.29 -4.32 8.01
N GLU A 202 -8.56 -4.60 7.72
CA GLU A 202 -9.12 -4.36 6.39
C GLU A 202 -9.28 -2.86 6.13
N PHE A 203 -9.09 -2.46 4.88
CA PHE A 203 -9.06 -1.06 4.48
C PHE A 203 -10.47 -0.54 4.16
N LEU A 204 -11.04 0.26 5.07
CA LEU A 204 -12.41 0.78 5.01
C LEU A 204 -12.52 2.19 4.41
N ALA A 205 -11.44 2.75 3.86
CA ALA A 205 -11.39 4.16 3.48
C ALA A 205 -12.43 4.56 2.45
N VAL A 206 -12.63 3.74 1.40
CA VAL A 206 -13.60 4.05 0.33
C VAL A 206 -15.01 4.16 0.91
N ASP A 207 -15.47 3.15 1.63
CA ASP A 207 -16.84 3.14 2.15
C ASP A 207 -17.04 4.22 3.22
N THR A 208 -16.03 4.45 4.07
CA THR A 208 -16.05 5.55 5.06
C THR A 208 -16.18 6.92 4.37
N MET A 209 -15.42 7.17 3.31
CA MET A 209 -15.46 8.43 2.56
C MET A 209 -16.77 8.60 1.78
N GLN A 210 -17.30 7.52 1.17
CA GLN A 210 -18.59 7.55 0.48
C GLN A 210 -19.73 7.94 1.43
N VAL A 211 -19.79 7.29 2.59
CA VAL A 211 -20.79 7.59 3.61
C VAL A 211 -20.61 9.01 4.16
N ALA A 212 -19.38 9.42 4.49
CA ALA A 212 -19.11 10.77 4.97
C ALA A 212 -19.53 11.84 3.96
N ARG A 213 -19.16 11.67 2.68
CA ARG A 213 -19.60 12.54 1.57
C ARG A 213 -21.12 12.59 1.47
N ALA A 214 -21.78 11.43 1.52
CA ALA A 214 -23.23 11.39 1.43
C ALA A 214 -23.89 12.16 2.58
N LEU A 215 -23.35 12.07 3.79
CA LEU A 215 -23.80 12.83 4.96
C LEU A 215 -23.40 14.32 4.93
N GLY A 216 -22.75 14.81 3.86
CA GLY A 216 -22.32 16.21 3.71
C GLY A 216 -20.98 16.55 4.37
N HIS A 217 -20.19 15.55 4.74
CA HIS A 217 -18.88 15.68 5.40
C HIS A 217 -17.75 15.19 4.48
N GLU A 218 -17.60 15.85 3.34
CA GLU A 218 -16.52 15.51 2.40
C GLU A 218 -15.15 15.86 2.99
N GLU A 219 -14.22 14.91 2.92
CA GLU A 219 -12.85 15.04 3.41
C GLU A 219 -11.89 14.34 2.45
N LEU A 220 -10.66 14.84 2.39
CA LEU A 220 -9.59 14.28 1.56
C LEU A 220 -8.67 13.39 2.37
N LEU A 221 -8.34 12.22 1.82
CA LEU A 221 -7.44 11.26 2.45
C LEU A 221 -5.98 11.61 2.13
N PRO A 222 -5.09 11.77 3.14
CA PRO A 222 -3.66 11.89 2.89
C PRO A 222 -3.07 10.57 2.38
N LEU A 223 -2.50 10.59 1.18
CA LEU A 223 -1.86 9.46 0.52
C LEU A 223 -0.38 9.75 0.26
N PHE A 224 0.49 8.89 0.76
CA PHE A 224 1.92 8.90 0.47
C PHE A 224 2.20 8.12 -0.81
N VAL A 225 2.58 8.85 -1.87
CA VAL A 225 2.97 8.26 -3.15
C VAL A 225 4.49 8.31 -3.31
N TYR A 226 5.09 7.19 -3.68
CA TYR A 226 6.54 7.00 -3.77
C TYR A 226 7.00 6.45 -5.12
N GLY A 227 6.07 6.31 -6.07
CA GLY A 227 6.28 5.56 -7.31
C GLY A 227 5.63 6.14 -8.55
N THR A 228 4.88 5.31 -9.29
CA THR A 228 4.28 5.69 -10.59
C THR A 228 3.26 6.83 -10.50
N LEU A 229 2.70 7.07 -9.31
CA LEU A 229 1.76 8.16 -9.01
C LEU A 229 2.45 9.49 -8.65
N MET A 230 3.78 9.53 -8.49
CA MET A 230 4.49 10.78 -8.15
C MET A 230 4.44 11.79 -9.30
N THR A 231 4.68 13.07 -8.97
CA THR A 231 4.92 14.12 -9.96
C THR A 231 5.97 13.71 -11.00
N GLY A 232 5.64 13.84 -12.29
CA GLY A 232 6.48 13.50 -13.43
C GLY A 232 6.52 12.00 -13.80
N MET A 233 5.64 11.18 -13.21
CA MET A 233 5.61 9.73 -13.44
C MET A 233 4.37 9.30 -14.25
N PRO A 234 4.38 8.09 -14.86
CA PRO A 234 3.36 7.70 -15.85
C PRO A 234 1.90 7.73 -15.37
N ASN A 235 1.65 7.52 -14.07
CA ASN A 235 0.30 7.51 -13.50
C ASN A 235 -0.05 8.81 -12.76
N GLU A 236 0.77 9.87 -12.87
CA GLU A 236 0.52 11.17 -12.22
C GLU A 236 -0.89 11.72 -12.52
N SER A 237 -1.41 11.50 -13.73
CA SER A 237 -2.73 11.99 -14.14
C SER A 237 -3.90 11.54 -13.26
N LEU A 238 -3.73 10.46 -12.47
CA LEU A 238 -4.72 10.04 -11.48
C LEU A 238 -4.79 10.96 -10.25
N VAL A 239 -3.69 11.67 -9.94
CA VAL A 239 -3.56 12.50 -8.73
C VAL A 239 -3.16 13.95 -9.03
N SER A 240 -3.12 14.34 -10.30
CA SER A 240 -2.66 15.68 -10.71
C SER A 240 -3.60 16.79 -10.23
N GLU A 241 -4.90 16.51 -10.16
CA GLU A 241 -5.92 17.43 -9.66
C GLU A 241 -6.11 17.33 -8.14
N SER A 242 -5.50 16.34 -7.48
CA SER A 242 -5.55 16.17 -6.03
C SER A 242 -4.72 17.24 -5.32
N GLY A 243 -5.08 17.56 -4.07
CA GLY A 243 -4.29 18.47 -3.25
C GLY A 243 -2.85 17.96 -3.07
N TYR A 244 -1.87 18.86 -3.02
CA TYR A 244 -0.46 18.52 -2.83
C TYR A 244 0.06 19.15 -1.53
N LEU A 245 0.44 18.31 -0.57
CA LEU A 245 0.94 18.78 0.73
C LEU A 245 2.45 19.01 0.71
N GLY A 246 3.20 18.25 -0.10
CA GLY A 246 4.65 18.42 -0.25
C GLY A 246 5.42 17.12 -0.42
N ALA A 247 6.71 17.27 -0.70
CA ALA A 247 7.67 16.17 -0.63
C ALA A 247 7.75 15.63 0.80
N ALA A 248 7.85 14.32 0.92
CA ALA A 248 7.69 13.61 2.17
C ALA A 248 8.67 12.44 2.29
N THR A 249 8.91 12.02 3.52
CA THR A 249 9.66 10.78 3.77
C THR A 249 8.93 9.88 4.76
N VAL A 250 9.08 8.57 4.60
CA VAL A 250 8.57 7.56 5.54
C VAL A 250 9.72 6.64 5.94
N SER A 251 9.87 6.42 7.25
CA SER A 251 10.91 5.55 7.81
C SER A 251 10.40 4.11 8.02
N GLY A 252 11.31 3.15 8.08
CA GLY A 252 10.98 1.73 8.34
C GLY A 252 10.60 0.96 7.09
N PHE A 253 10.75 1.57 5.91
CA PHE A 253 10.50 0.94 4.62
C PHE A 253 11.72 1.04 3.72
N THR A 254 11.86 0.06 2.83
CA THR A 254 12.86 0.02 1.76
C THR A 254 12.15 0.07 0.41
N LEU A 255 12.66 0.89 -0.51
CA LEU A 255 12.12 1.05 -1.86
C LEU A 255 12.81 0.07 -2.82
N TYR A 256 12.03 -0.56 -3.68
CA TYR A 256 12.51 -1.49 -4.70
C TYR A 256 11.94 -1.15 -6.07
N ASP A 257 12.72 -1.41 -7.10
CA ASP A 257 12.31 -1.29 -8.50
C ASP A 257 11.94 -2.67 -9.07
N LEU A 258 10.65 -2.92 -9.32
CA LEU A 258 10.17 -4.18 -9.90
C LEU A 258 10.13 -4.13 -11.44
N GLY A 259 10.70 -3.08 -12.04
CA GLY A 259 10.75 -2.87 -13.49
C GLY A 259 9.63 -1.96 -13.97
N ALA A 260 8.42 -2.50 -14.14
CA ALA A 260 7.27 -1.72 -14.62
C ALA A 260 6.71 -0.76 -13.55
N TYR A 261 6.94 -1.08 -12.27
CA TYR A 261 6.46 -0.32 -11.12
C TYR A 261 7.38 -0.52 -9.91
N PRO A 262 7.43 0.45 -8.97
CA PRO A 262 8.16 0.33 -7.73
C PRO A 262 7.32 -0.28 -6.61
N SER A 263 7.99 -0.67 -5.53
CA SER A 263 7.33 -1.17 -4.31
C SER A 263 8.08 -0.75 -3.07
N ILE A 264 7.35 -0.52 -1.98
CA ILE A 264 7.94 -0.48 -0.63
C ILE A 264 7.64 -1.78 0.14
N ARG A 265 8.58 -2.17 1.01
CA ARG A 265 8.40 -3.22 2.02
C ARG A 265 8.95 -2.74 3.35
N HIS A 266 8.43 -3.27 4.44
CA HIS A 266 9.02 -3.12 5.77
C HIS A 266 10.49 -3.55 5.75
N THR A 267 11.36 -2.68 6.24
CA THR A 267 12.78 -2.98 6.38
C THR A 267 12.97 -4.07 7.43
N GLY A 268 13.74 -5.11 7.11
CA GLY A 268 14.00 -6.22 8.04
C GLY A 268 14.74 -5.75 9.31
N ALA A 269 14.62 -6.51 10.40
CA ALA A 269 15.15 -6.16 11.73
C ALA A 269 16.67 -5.90 11.81
N ASN A 270 17.44 -6.32 10.79
CA ASN A 270 18.88 -6.10 10.68
C ASN A 270 19.26 -4.99 9.69
N GLY A 271 18.27 -4.32 9.07
CA GLY A 271 18.50 -3.17 8.21
C GLY A 271 18.75 -1.92 9.05
N GLY A 272 19.67 -1.07 8.61
CA GLY A 272 19.86 0.26 9.22
C GLY A 272 18.62 1.15 9.09
N GLU A 273 18.73 2.42 9.49
CA GLU A 273 17.67 3.40 9.25
C GLU A 273 17.35 3.49 7.75
N SER A 274 16.22 2.90 7.33
CA SER A 274 15.76 2.91 5.95
C SER A 274 14.64 3.93 5.80
N LEU A 275 14.78 4.75 4.76
CA LEU A 275 13.94 5.92 4.48
C LEU A 275 13.49 5.87 3.03
N VAL A 276 12.19 6.05 2.81
CA VAL A 276 11.62 6.19 1.46
C VAL A 276 11.23 7.63 1.23
N HIS A 277 11.68 8.21 0.12
CA HIS A 277 11.29 9.53 -0.35
C HIS A 277 10.11 9.44 -1.32
N GLY A 278 9.10 10.28 -1.08
CA GLY A 278 7.90 10.38 -1.89
C GLY A 278 7.28 11.77 -1.76
N GLU A 279 5.97 11.84 -1.91
CA GLU A 279 5.17 13.06 -1.73
C GLU A 279 3.79 12.71 -1.17
N ILE A 280 3.13 13.70 -0.55
CA ILE A 280 1.78 13.54 0.00
C ILE A 280 0.76 14.22 -0.91
N ARG A 281 -0.21 13.42 -1.37
CA ARG A 281 -1.41 13.84 -2.10
C ARG A 281 -2.62 13.79 -1.18
N LEU A 282 -3.57 14.68 -1.37
CA LEU A 282 -4.86 14.71 -0.66
C LEU A 282 -5.93 14.27 -1.66
N VAL A 283 -6.33 13.00 -1.58
CA VAL A 283 -7.19 12.35 -2.58
C VAL A 283 -8.65 12.31 -2.14
N ASP A 284 -9.56 12.53 -3.08
CA ASP A 284 -10.98 12.27 -2.87
C ASP A 284 -11.31 10.78 -3.07
N VAL A 285 -12.58 10.42 -2.83
CA VAL A 285 -13.00 9.01 -2.88
C VAL A 285 -12.97 8.43 -4.29
N ASP A 286 -13.25 9.23 -5.32
CA ASP A 286 -13.28 8.78 -6.72
C ASP A 286 -11.86 8.48 -7.20
N THR A 287 -10.91 9.35 -6.83
CA THR A 287 -9.48 9.17 -7.01
C THR A 287 -8.98 7.93 -6.28
N LEU A 288 -9.36 7.75 -5.01
CA LEU A 288 -8.97 6.59 -4.22
C LEU A 288 -9.47 5.26 -4.84
N VAL A 289 -10.70 5.22 -5.35
CA VAL A 289 -11.23 4.06 -6.06
C VAL A 289 -10.40 3.73 -7.30
N ALA A 290 -9.99 4.75 -8.06
CA ALA A 290 -9.13 4.55 -9.23
C ALA A 290 -7.74 4.01 -8.84
N ILE A 291 -7.16 4.53 -7.74
CA ILE A 291 -5.87 4.07 -7.22
C ILE A 291 -5.95 2.64 -6.68
N ASN A 292 -6.97 2.28 -5.90
CA ASN A 292 -7.16 0.91 -5.42
C ASN A 292 -7.21 -0.11 -6.57
N ARG A 293 -7.83 0.26 -7.70
CA ARG A 293 -7.85 -0.57 -8.91
C ARG A 293 -6.48 -0.68 -9.57
N LEU A 294 -5.74 0.43 -9.66
CA LEU A 294 -4.39 0.45 -10.23
C LEU A 294 -3.42 -0.40 -9.40
N GLU A 295 -3.44 -0.21 -8.08
CA GLU A 295 -2.53 -0.86 -7.13
C GLU A 295 -2.99 -2.29 -6.81
N GLY A 296 -4.15 -2.75 -7.30
CA GLY A 296 -4.67 -4.08 -6.97
C GLY A 296 -4.74 -4.32 -5.47
N GLU A 297 -5.34 -3.37 -4.74
CA GLU A 297 -5.45 -3.40 -3.28
C GLU A 297 -6.04 -4.73 -2.79
N GLY A 298 -5.42 -5.32 -1.77
CA GLY A 298 -5.75 -6.64 -1.22
C GLY A 298 -5.15 -7.83 -1.98
N ALA A 299 -4.58 -7.63 -3.17
CA ALA A 299 -4.01 -8.70 -3.99
C ALA A 299 -2.52 -8.49 -4.31
N LEU A 300 -2.16 -7.33 -4.86
CA LEU A 300 -0.80 -6.98 -5.27
C LEU A 300 -0.12 -6.09 -4.21
N TYR A 301 -0.86 -5.08 -3.76
CA TYR A 301 -0.48 -4.19 -2.66
C TYR A 301 -1.56 -4.22 -1.59
N ARG A 302 -1.18 -3.79 -0.39
CA ARG A 302 -2.07 -3.56 0.76
C ARG A 302 -1.92 -2.14 1.22
N ALA A 303 -3.03 -1.47 1.50
CA ALA A 303 -2.98 -0.16 2.15
C ALA A 303 -2.46 -0.31 3.60
N GLU A 304 -1.52 0.53 3.99
CA GLU A 304 -1.05 0.64 5.37
C GLU A 304 -1.03 2.09 5.83
N ARG A 305 -1.39 2.31 7.09
CA ARG A 305 -1.22 3.61 7.74
C ARG A 305 0.26 3.84 8.06
N VAL A 306 0.81 4.93 7.57
CA VAL A 306 2.20 5.35 7.80
C VAL A 306 2.25 6.75 8.42
N THR A 307 3.37 7.05 9.07
CA THR A 307 3.69 8.41 9.52
C THR A 307 4.68 9.03 8.55
N ALA A 308 4.21 9.95 7.71
CA ALA A 308 5.03 10.68 6.77
C ALA A 308 5.57 11.96 7.39
N ARG A 309 6.81 12.34 7.04
CA ARG A 309 7.43 13.59 7.46
C ARG A 309 7.41 14.59 6.32
N VAL A 310 6.66 15.68 6.47
CA VAL A 310 6.53 16.77 5.48
C VAL A 310 7.04 18.06 6.11
N ALA A 311 8.08 18.66 5.53
CA ALA A 311 8.69 19.90 6.03
C ALA A 311 8.99 19.87 7.56
N GLY A 312 9.41 18.72 8.08
CA GLY A 312 9.73 18.50 9.50
C GLY A 312 8.52 18.20 10.41
N ARG A 313 7.30 18.16 9.88
CA ARG A 313 6.08 17.78 10.62
C ARG A 313 5.67 16.36 10.31
N GLU A 314 5.12 15.67 11.30
CA GLU A 314 4.56 14.33 11.12
C GLU A 314 3.09 14.43 10.68
N VAL A 315 2.75 13.67 9.64
CA VAL A 315 1.44 13.64 9.01
C VAL A 315 1.06 12.17 8.84
N PRO A 316 -0.08 11.72 9.39
CA PRO A 316 -0.59 10.37 9.10
C PRO A 316 -0.98 10.31 7.62
N ALA A 317 -0.65 9.21 6.97
CA ALA A 317 -0.99 8.97 5.56
C ALA A 317 -1.25 7.49 5.32
N ILE A 318 -1.87 7.18 4.18
CA ILE A 318 -1.93 5.82 3.64
C ILE A 318 -0.78 5.64 2.64
N ALA A 319 -0.13 4.48 2.67
CA ALA A 319 0.80 4.04 1.64
C ALA A 319 0.42 2.63 1.19
N TYR A 320 0.60 2.34 -0.11
CA TYR A 320 0.45 0.98 -0.63
C TYR A 320 1.75 0.21 -0.37
N VAL A 321 1.67 -0.97 0.24
CA VAL A 321 2.82 -1.80 0.58
C VAL A 321 2.72 -3.12 -0.18
N TYR A 322 3.82 -3.55 -0.80
CA TYR A 322 3.81 -4.70 -1.69
C TYR A 322 3.68 -6.02 -0.92
N LEU A 323 2.82 -6.92 -1.41
CA LEU A 323 2.47 -8.15 -0.69
C LEU A 323 3.41 -9.33 -0.98
N HIS A 324 4.06 -9.36 -2.15
CA HIS A 324 4.85 -10.51 -2.57
C HIS A 324 6.34 -10.40 -2.20
N ASP A 325 7.05 -11.50 -2.45
CA ASP A 325 8.49 -11.58 -2.22
C ASP A 325 9.26 -10.61 -3.12
N ILE A 326 10.32 -10.05 -2.55
CA ILE A 326 11.18 -9.08 -3.22
C ILE A 326 12.61 -9.61 -3.30
N ASN A 327 13.24 -9.36 -4.44
CA ASN A 327 14.67 -9.57 -4.62
C ASN A 327 15.44 -8.36 -4.08
N SER A 328 16.30 -8.57 -3.08
CA SER A 328 17.13 -7.50 -2.49
C SER A 328 18.03 -6.80 -3.50
N LYS A 329 18.37 -7.45 -4.63
CA LYS A 329 19.12 -6.81 -5.72
C LYS A 329 18.36 -5.67 -6.38
N ASN A 330 17.05 -5.56 -6.19
CA ASN A 330 16.22 -4.51 -6.76
C ASN A 330 16.05 -3.29 -5.86
N GLU A 331 16.71 -3.28 -4.70
CA GLU A 331 16.67 -2.15 -3.76
C GLU A 331 17.18 -0.88 -4.43
N VAL A 332 16.42 0.20 -4.34
CA VAL A 332 16.78 1.51 -4.88
C VAL A 332 17.57 2.28 -3.80
N PRO A 333 18.85 2.60 -4.04
CA PRO A 333 19.67 3.34 -3.09
C PRO A 333 19.03 4.68 -2.71
N THR A 334 19.04 5.02 -1.42
CA THR A 334 18.45 6.28 -0.92
C THR A 334 18.97 7.52 -1.64
N VAL A 335 20.25 7.53 -2.05
CA VAL A 335 20.86 8.63 -2.81
C VAL A 335 20.25 8.85 -4.22
N LEU A 336 19.61 7.82 -4.77
CA LEU A 336 18.92 7.88 -6.06
C LEU A 336 17.43 8.22 -5.91
N GLN A 337 16.89 8.14 -4.69
CA GLN A 337 15.50 8.50 -4.44
C GLN A 337 15.30 10.03 -4.51
N PRO A 338 14.06 10.53 -4.73
CA PRO A 338 12.80 9.80 -5.00
C PRO A 338 12.81 8.98 -6.30
N TYR A 339 11.80 8.12 -6.47
CA TYR A 339 11.76 7.16 -7.58
C TYR A 339 11.84 7.82 -8.97
N ASN A 340 11.22 8.99 -9.17
CA ASN A 340 11.31 9.74 -10.42
C ASN A 340 12.75 10.17 -10.77
N ARG A 341 13.55 10.57 -9.77
CA ARG A 341 14.99 10.84 -9.94
C ARG A 341 15.71 9.57 -10.37
N TYR A 342 15.50 8.47 -9.65
CA TYR A 342 16.11 7.17 -9.97
C TYR A 342 15.85 6.76 -11.43
N VAL A 343 14.59 6.77 -11.87
CA VAL A 343 14.21 6.43 -13.25
C VAL A 343 14.89 7.34 -14.27
N SER A 344 15.00 8.64 -13.97
CA SER A 344 15.62 9.61 -14.91
C SER A 344 17.12 9.42 -15.11
N VAL A 345 17.84 8.80 -14.16
CA VAL A 345 19.31 8.69 -14.20
C VAL A 345 19.84 7.26 -14.32
N ARG A 346 19.07 6.23 -13.95
CA ARG A 346 19.58 4.85 -13.81
C ARG A 346 20.31 4.33 -15.04
N ASP A 347 19.82 4.65 -16.25
CA ASP A 347 20.40 4.15 -17.50
C ASP A 347 21.75 4.81 -17.83
N SER A 348 22.03 5.98 -17.24
CA SER A 348 23.32 6.70 -17.36
C SER A 348 24.36 6.26 -16.33
N LEU A 349 23.97 5.42 -15.37
CA LEU A 349 24.81 4.98 -14.27
C LEU A 349 25.36 3.56 -14.48
N ILE A 350 26.41 3.25 -13.72
CA ILE A 350 27.02 1.94 -13.66
C ILE A 350 27.64 1.72 -12.28
N TRP A 351 27.55 0.49 -11.78
CA TRP A 351 28.28 0.06 -10.60
C TRP A 351 29.65 -0.49 -11.02
N TYR A 352 30.69 0.31 -10.86
CA TYR A 352 32.06 -0.14 -11.05
C TYR A 352 32.53 -0.95 -9.85
N VAL A 353 32.73 -2.26 -10.05
CA VAL A 353 33.20 -3.18 -9.01
C VAL A 353 34.71 -3.34 -9.12
N CYS A 354 35.45 -2.89 -8.11
CA CYS A 354 36.90 -2.95 -8.07
C CYS A 354 37.40 -3.91 -6.99
N TYR A 355 38.47 -4.65 -7.29
CA TYR A 355 39.01 -5.74 -6.45
C TYR A 355 40.52 -5.60 -6.20
N GLY A 356 41.10 -4.45 -6.59
CA GLY A 356 42.52 -4.15 -6.47
C GLY A 356 42.76 -2.82 -5.75
N SER A 357 43.77 -2.07 -6.17
CA SER A 357 44.15 -0.81 -5.51
C SER A 357 43.01 0.22 -5.41
N ASN A 358 42.06 0.23 -6.35
CA ASN A 358 40.92 1.13 -6.33
C ASN A 358 39.89 0.83 -5.23
N MET A 359 40.03 -0.26 -4.47
CA MET A 359 39.19 -0.46 -3.28
C MET A 359 39.37 0.64 -2.23
N LEU A 360 40.54 1.30 -2.22
CA LEU A 360 40.79 2.48 -1.39
C LEU A 360 40.12 3.72 -1.99
N PHE A 361 39.26 4.40 -1.22
CA PHE A 361 38.52 5.57 -1.73
C PHE A 361 39.45 6.70 -2.19
N GLU A 362 40.48 7.01 -1.40
CA GLU A 362 41.52 7.99 -1.76
C GLU A 362 42.17 7.66 -3.11
N ARG A 363 42.45 6.37 -3.34
CA ARG A 363 43.06 5.90 -4.59
C ARG A 363 42.10 6.07 -5.76
N PHE A 364 40.87 5.60 -5.62
CA PHE A 364 39.83 5.73 -6.64
C PHE A 364 39.59 7.19 -7.02
N MET A 365 39.52 8.09 -6.04
CA MET A 365 39.30 9.52 -6.29
C MET A 365 40.42 10.20 -7.06
N ASN A 366 41.65 9.66 -7.10
CA ASN A 366 42.69 10.19 -8.01
C ASN A 366 42.34 9.98 -9.48
N TYR A 367 41.61 8.92 -9.84
CA TYR A 367 41.13 8.72 -11.21
C TYR A 367 39.96 9.65 -11.55
N VAL A 368 39.12 9.97 -10.56
CA VAL A 368 37.94 10.83 -10.75
C VAL A 368 38.31 12.32 -10.73
N ARG A 369 38.97 12.80 -9.67
CA ARG A 369 39.31 14.22 -9.49
C ARG A 369 40.68 14.60 -10.06
N GLY A 370 41.52 13.64 -10.37
CA GLY A 370 42.93 13.88 -10.62
C GLY A 370 43.72 14.09 -9.32
N GLY A 371 45.04 14.19 -9.44
CA GLY A 371 45.94 14.38 -8.29
C GLY A 371 47.14 13.45 -8.30
N ARG A 372 48.00 13.58 -7.30
CA ARG A 372 49.20 12.74 -7.13
C ARG A 372 48.91 11.68 -6.08
N CYS A 373 49.00 10.41 -6.46
CA CYS A 373 48.81 9.32 -5.53
C CYS A 373 50.06 9.12 -4.67
N ARG A 374 49.91 9.14 -3.34
CA ARG A 374 51.04 9.01 -2.40
C ARG A 374 51.70 7.62 -2.37
N PHE A 375 51.06 6.60 -2.94
CA PHE A 375 51.54 5.22 -2.91
C PHE A 375 52.40 4.83 -4.11
N ASN A 376 52.15 5.43 -5.27
CA ASN A 376 52.89 5.18 -6.50
C ASN A 376 53.50 6.44 -7.14
N GLU A 377 53.34 7.58 -6.47
CA GLU A 377 53.83 8.90 -6.85
C GLU A 377 53.35 9.45 -8.21
N ARG A 378 52.48 8.71 -8.91
CA ARG A 378 51.99 9.08 -10.23
C ARG A 378 50.91 10.17 -10.14
N SER A 379 50.94 11.08 -11.11
CA SER A 379 49.90 12.09 -11.31
C SER A 379 48.84 11.59 -12.28
N TYR A 380 47.58 11.83 -11.93
CA TYR A 380 46.39 11.45 -12.68
C TYR A 380 45.66 12.71 -13.15
N GLY A 381 45.17 12.67 -14.40
CA GLY A 381 44.47 13.81 -15.02
C GLY A 381 43.06 14.04 -14.50
N GLY A 382 42.43 13.02 -13.93
CA GLY A 382 41.01 13.06 -13.55
C GLY A 382 40.07 12.77 -14.72
N CYS A 383 38.79 12.68 -14.40
CA CYS A 383 37.69 12.60 -15.36
C CYS A 383 37.19 14.01 -15.72
N GLY A 384 36.44 14.12 -16.82
CA GLY A 384 35.72 15.35 -17.18
C GLY A 384 34.67 15.72 -16.12
N ASP A 385 33.93 14.72 -15.64
CA ASP A 385 33.09 14.81 -14.45
C ASP A 385 33.88 14.37 -13.20
N THR A 386 34.15 15.33 -12.32
CA THR A 386 34.93 15.12 -11.09
C THR A 386 34.07 14.90 -9.84
N THR A 387 32.75 14.76 -10.01
CA THR A 387 31.84 14.45 -8.89
C THR A 387 32.18 13.09 -8.28
N PRO A 388 32.18 12.95 -6.94
CA PRO A 388 32.37 11.64 -6.29
C PRO A 388 31.29 10.63 -6.70
N PRO A 389 31.55 9.33 -6.52
CA PRO A 389 30.51 8.31 -6.63
C PRO A 389 29.27 8.68 -5.83
N LEU A 390 28.11 8.44 -6.43
CA LEU A 390 26.82 8.63 -5.77
C LEU A 390 26.67 7.67 -4.58
N ALA A 391 27.26 6.48 -4.67
CA ALA A 391 27.31 5.49 -3.61
C ALA A 391 28.62 4.71 -3.66
N SER A 392 29.02 4.15 -2.52
CA SER A 392 30.22 3.33 -2.34
C SER A 392 29.90 2.20 -1.37
N GLU A 393 29.83 0.97 -1.86
CA GLU A 393 29.34 -0.16 -1.08
C GLU A 393 30.31 -1.35 -1.12
N PRO A 394 30.38 -2.16 -0.05
CA PRO A 394 31.08 -3.44 -0.09
C PRO A 394 30.44 -4.37 -1.12
N ALA A 395 31.28 -5.16 -1.80
CA ALA A 395 30.87 -6.17 -2.76
C ALA A 395 31.71 -7.44 -2.61
N LEU A 396 31.18 -8.55 -3.14
CA LEU A 396 31.86 -9.84 -3.23
C LEU A 396 31.87 -10.29 -4.68
N LEU A 397 33.00 -10.84 -5.13
CA LEU A 397 33.16 -11.43 -6.44
C LEU A 397 33.21 -12.96 -6.33
N PRO A 398 32.56 -13.69 -7.24
CA PRO A 398 32.54 -15.16 -7.24
C PRO A 398 33.79 -15.78 -7.89
N TYR A 399 34.87 -15.00 -8.02
CA TYR A 399 36.10 -15.37 -8.72
C TYR A 399 37.31 -15.08 -7.84
N SER A 400 38.39 -15.84 -8.04
CA SER A 400 39.65 -15.60 -7.34
C SER A 400 40.41 -14.39 -7.88
N VAL A 401 41.05 -13.63 -7.00
CA VAL A 401 42.04 -12.60 -7.33
C VAL A 401 43.45 -13.19 -7.19
N TYR A 402 44.35 -12.84 -8.12
CA TYR A 402 45.78 -13.17 -8.09
C TYR A 402 46.63 -11.97 -8.52
N PHE A 403 47.96 -12.07 -8.41
CA PHE A 403 48.87 -11.00 -8.81
C PHE A 403 49.70 -11.39 -10.03
N GLY A 404 49.77 -10.48 -11.00
CA GLY A 404 50.45 -10.75 -12.27
C GLY A 404 50.98 -9.51 -12.96
N ASN A 405 51.70 -9.75 -14.06
CA ASN A 405 52.41 -8.76 -14.88
C ASN A 405 53.46 -7.92 -14.12
N MET A 406 54.19 -7.08 -14.86
CA MET A 406 55.14 -6.13 -14.30
C MET A 406 54.63 -4.70 -14.51
N SER A 407 54.13 -4.06 -13.44
CA SER A 407 53.66 -2.69 -13.52
C SER A 407 54.78 -1.69 -13.27
N GLY A 408 55.09 -0.86 -14.27
CA GLY A 408 56.02 0.26 -14.10
C GLY A 408 55.54 1.30 -13.08
N SER A 409 54.23 1.42 -12.85
CA SER A 409 53.69 2.28 -11.78
C SER A 409 53.86 1.68 -10.38
N TRP A 410 54.25 0.41 -10.26
CA TRP A 410 54.42 -0.28 -8.99
C TRP A 410 55.79 -0.95 -8.90
N ASP A 411 56.83 -0.24 -9.38
CA ASP A 411 58.24 -0.67 -9.33
C ASP A 411 58.48 -2.07 -9.93
N GLY A 412 57.83 -2.35 -11.07
CA GLY A 412 57.95 -3.63 -11.77
C GLY A 412 57.23 -4.81 -11.09
N SER A 413 56.50 -4.57 -10.01
CA SER A 413 55.80 -5.61 -9.24
C SER A 413 54.44 -5.99 -9.86
N GLY A 414 53.87 -7.10 -9.37
CA GLY A 414 52.56 -7.59 -9.76
C GLY A 414 51.43 -6.71 -9.26
N VAL A 415 50.33 -6.67 -10.03
CA VAL A 415 49.07 -6.01 -9.66
C VAL A 415 47.93 -7.01 -9.71
N ALA A 416 46.80 -6.65 -9.10
CA ALA A 416 45.66 -7.56 -8.96
C ALA A 416 44.97 -7.84 -10.30
N PHE A 417 44.76 -9.10 -10.62
CA PHE A 417 43.92 -9.59 -11.71
C PHE A 417 42.83 -10.49 -11.15
N LEU A 418 41.66 -10.46 -11.78
CA LEU A 418 40.59 -11.42 -11.53
C LEU A 418 40.81 -12.63 -12.44
N ASP A 419 40.58 -13.84 -11.94
CA ASP A 419 40.56 -15.07 -12.74
C ASP A 419 39.12 -15.57 -12.91
N PRO A 420 38.42 -15.22 -14.01
CA PRO A 420 37.04 -15.63 -14.23
C PRO A 420 36.87 -17.14 -14.43
N ALA A 421 37.96 -17.88 -14.66
CA ALA A 421 37.93 -19.34 -14.84
C ALA A 421 38.03 -20.10 -13.50
N ARG A 422 38.33 -19.40 -12.40
CA ARG A 422 38.48 -19.99 -11.07
C ARG A 422 37.47 -19.41 -10.10
N GLU A 423 36.55 -20.27 -9.65
CA GLU A 423 35.62 -19.93 -8.58
C GLU A 423 36.38 -19.51 -7.31
N GLY A 424 35.87 -18.51 -6.62
CA GLY A 424 36.42 -18.02 -5.36
C GLY A 424 35.49 -17.01 -4.71
N GLN A 425 35.92 -16.45 -3.58
CA GLN A 425 35.20 -15.37 -2.92
C GLN A 425 36.19 -14.25 -2.61
N SER A 426 36.20 -13.23 -3.46
CA SER A 426 37.11 -12.09 -3.30
C SER A 426 36.35 -10.84 -2.89
N PHE A 427 36.90 -10.14 -1.90
CA PHE A 427 36.36 -8.86 -1.44
C PHE A 427 36.59 -7.78 -2.49
N ALA A 428 35.56 -6.97 -2.72
CA ALA A 428 35.56 -5.90 -3.70
C ALA A 428 34.80 -4.68 -3.16
N ARG A 429 34.89 -3.57 -3.87
CA ARG A 429 34.12 -2.34 -3.59
C ARG A 429 33.41 -1.90 -4.84
N ALA A 430 32.11 -1.61 -4.73
CA ALA A 430 31.29 -1.12 -5.82
C ALA A 430 31.09 0.39 -5.69
N TYR A 431 31.43 1.13 -6.74
CA TYR A 431 31.18 2.58 -6.86
C TYR A 431 30.08 2.84 -7.87
N LEU A 432 29.06 3.59 -7.46
CA LEU A 432 28.00 4.04 -8.37
C LEU A 432 28.43 5.35 -9.03
N ILE A 433 28.76 5.29 -10.31
CA ILE A 433 29.31 6.40 -11.10
C ILE A 433 28.58 6.55 -12.43
N THR A 434 28.86 7.63 -13.15
CA THR A 434 28.34 7.77 -14.53
C THR A 434 29.07 6.82 -15.47
N ARG A 435 28.41 6.41 -16.56
CA ARG A 435 29.05 5.63 -17.63
C ARG A 435 30.24 6.36 -18.25
N GLU A 436 30.17 7.68 -18.34
CA GLU A 436 31.28 8.49 -18.85
C GLU A 436 32.51 8.40 -17.94
N GLN A 437 32.33 8.54 -16.62
CA GLN A 437 33.42 8.33 -15.66
C GLN A 437 34.00 6.93 -15.79
N PHE A 438 33.16 5.89 -15.89
CA PHE A 438 33.62 4.51 -16.06
C PHE A 438 34.51 4.32 -17.29
N GLU A 439 34.11 4.84 -18.46
CA GLU A 439 34.89 4.75 -19.70
C GLU A 439 36.24 5.49 -19.63
N GLN A 440 36.25 6.67 -18.99
CA GLN A 440 37.47 7.46 -18.78
C GLN A 440 38.43 6.77 -17.81
N ILE A 441 37.91 6.20 -16.71
CA ILE A 441 38.69 5.40 -15.76
C ILE A 441 39.25 4.17 -16.46
N HIS A 442 38.45 3.45 -17.25
CA HIS A 442 38.91 2.27 -18.00
C HIS A 442 40.06 2.61 -18.95
N SER A 443 39.96 3.74 -19.64
CA SER A 443 41.00 4.24 -20.53
C SER A 443 42.30 4.57 -19.76
N ALA A 444 42.18 5.12 -18.55
CA ALA A 444 43.32 5.45 -17.69
C ALA A 444 43.99 4.21 -17.05
N GLU A 445 43.22 3.16 -16.73
CA GLU A 445 43.74 1.87 -16.23
C GLU A 445 44.50 1.06 -17.28
N GLY A 446 44.25 1.36 -18.56
CA GLY A 446 44.96 0.79 -19.70
C GLY A 446 44.18 -0.33 -20.39
N ARG A 447 43.62 -0.02 -21.57
CA ARG A 447 42.89 -0.94 -22.46
C ARG A 447 43.76 -1.87 -23.30
N GLY A 448 45.07 -1.89 -23.06
CA GLY A 448 45.98 -2.76 -23.82
C GLY A 448 45.67 -4.24 -23.56
N GLU A 449 45.90 -5.10 -24.56
CA GLU A 449 45.67 -6.56 -24.47
C GLU A 449 46.39 -7.23 -23.29
N SER A 450 47.49 -6.63 -22.84
CA SER A 450 48.28 -7.10 -21.70
C SER A 450 47.71 -6.67 -20.34
N TRP A 451 46.80 -5.70 -20.28
CA TRP A 451 46.26 -5.14 -19.03
C TRP A 451 44.79 -5.50 -18.87
N TYR A 452 43.87 -4.54 -18.95
CA TYR A 452 42.44 -4.79 -18.75
C TYR A 452 41.63 -4.40 -19.99
N PRO A 453 41.69 -5.17 -21.09
CA PRO A 453 40.92 -4.87 -22.30
C PRO A 453 39.42 -5.14 -22.11
N ASP A 454 39.06 -6.07 -21.21
CA ASP A 454 37.69 -6.56 -21.07
C ASP A 454 36.93 -5.85 -19.94
N ALA A 455 35.65 -5.57 -20.20
CA ALA A 455 34.66 -5.27 -19.17
C ALA A 455 33.80 -6.52 -18.94
N LEU A 456 33.80 -7.04 -17.71
CA LEU A 456 33.02 -8.22 -17.32
C LEU A 456 31.78 -7.79 -16.53
N GLU A 457 30.61 -8.17 -17.04
CA GLU A 457 29.33 -7.95 -16.36
C GLU A 457 29.13 -9.03 -15.28
N LEU A 458 28.83 -8.57 -14.06
CA LEU A 458 28.69 -9.39 -12.84
C LEU A 458 27.21 -9.54 -12.44
N GLY A 459 26.29 -8.94 -13.20
CA GLY A 459 24.88 -8.83 -12.91
C GLY A 459 24.45 -7.37 -12.75
N SER A 460 23.41 -7.12 -11.95
CA SER A 460 22.86 -5.79 -11.70
C SER A 460 22.48 -5.58 -10.23
N ARG A 461 22.48 -4.32 -9.80
CA ARG A 461 21.94 -3.85 -8.52
C ARG A 461 21.08 -2.62 -8.79
N ALA A 462 19.85 -2.60 -8.27
CA ALA A 462 18.81 -1.62 -8.59
C ALA A 462 18.59 -1.49 -10.11
N GLY A 463 18.57 -2.62 -10.84
CA GLY A 463 18.51 -2.60 -12.32
C GLY A 463 19.73 -1.98 -13.03
N ILE A 464 20.72 -1.46 -12.29
CA ILE A 464 21.93 -0.84 -12.84
C ILE A 464 23.03 -1.90 -13.00
N PRO A 465 23.70 -2.01 -14.16
CA PRO A 465 24.74 -3.00 -14.38
C PRO A 465 25.91 -2.88 -13.40
N MET A 466 26.37 -4.03 -12.89
CA MET A 466 27.59 -4.17 -12.10
C MET A 466 28.70 -4.71 -13.00
N VAL A 467 29.77 -3.94 -13.18
CA VAL A 467 30.81 -4.24 -14.15
C VAL A 467 32.19 -4.05 -13.54
N THR A 468 33.12 -4.93 -13.90
CA THR A 468 34.52 -4.82 -13.51
C THR A 468 35.43 -4.84 -14.74
N PHE A 469 36.66 -4.34 -14.58
CA PHE A 469 37.70 -4.45 -15.60
C PHE A 469 38.44 -5.76 -15.38
N THR A 470 38.77 -6.50 -16.44
CA THR A 470 39.51 -7.76 -16.32
C THR A 470 40.34 -8.06 -17.56
N ASN A 471 41.07 -9.17 -17.52
CA ASN A 471 41.68 -9.82 -18.66
C ASN A 471 41.23 -11.27 -18.70
N ARG A 472 40.57 -11.67 -19.80
CA ARG A 472 40.10 -13.07 -19.94
C ARG A 472 41.22 -14.10 -20.00
N CYS A 473 42.42 -13.70 -20.42
CA CYS A 473 43.57 -14.61 -20.41
C CYS A 473 44.44 -14.32 -19.19
N ARG A 474 44.72 -15.37 -18.42
CA ARG A 474 45.58 -15.30 -17.24
C ARG A 474 46.96 -14.73 -17.61
N ARG A 475 47.47 -13.83 -16.77
CA ARG A 475 48.74 -13.14 -16.98
C ARG A 475 49.88 -13.84 -16.22
N PRO A 476 51.14 -13.68 -16.63
CA PRO A 476 52.27 -14.23 -15.90
C PRO A 476 52.25 -13.76 -14.44
N GLU A 477 52.35 -14.70 -13.50
CA GLU A 477 52.35 -14.41 -12.07
C GLU A 477 53.56 -13.55 -11.68
N ASN A 478 53.33 -12.60 -10.79
CA ASN A 478 54.36 -11.73 -10.24
C ASN A 478 53.90 -11.24 -8.87
N ALA A 479 54.80 -11.23 -7.88
CA ALA A 479 54.45 -10.84 -6.53
C ALA A 479 54.16 -9.33 -6.44
N PRO A 480 53.17 -8.89 -5.63
CA PRO A 480 52.93 -7.47 -5.40
C PRO A 480 54.00 -6.84 -4.52
N SER A 481 54.18 -5.53 -4.64
CA SER A 481 55.03 -4.76 -3.73
C SER A 481 54.34 -4.51 -2.40
N GLY A 482 55.13 -4.22 -1.35
CA GLY A 482 54.60 -3.80 -0.06
C GLY A 482 53.73 -2.54 -0.16
N ALA A 483 54.08 -1.60 -1.04
CA ALA A 483 53.28 -0.40 -1.30
C ALA A 483 51.91 -0.73 -1.93
N TYR A 484 51.85 -1.70 -2.85
CA TYR A 484 50.58 -2.13 -3.46
C TYR A 484 49.68 -2.82 -2.43
N LEU A 485 50.25 -3.73 -1.62
CA LEU A 485 49.54 -4.39 -0.53
C LEU A 485 49.04 -3.41 0.52
N GLU A 486 49.79 -2.36 0.84
CA GLU A 486 49.34 -1.32 1.79
C GLU A 486 48.11 -0.55 1.30
N VAL A 487 48.02 -0.29 -0.01
CA VAL A 487 46.82 0.32 -0.60
C VAL A 487 45.63 -0.61 -0.49
N MET A 488 45.79 -1.88 -0.85
CA MET A 488 44.72 -2.87 -0.73
C MET A 488 44.29 -3.05 0.73
N ARG A 489 45.23 -3.15 1.66
CA ARG A 489 45.00 -3.19 3.11
C ARG A 489 44.15 -2.00 3.56
N SER A 490 44.51 -0.79 3.16
CA SER A 490 43.77 0.42 3.51
C SER A 490 42.34 0.39 2.96
N GLY A 491 42.15 -0.04 1.71
CA GLY A 491 40.81 -0.16 1.09
C GLY A 491 39.92 -1.25 1.70
N LEU A 492 40.51 -2.41 2.03
CA LEU A 492 39.81 -3.52 2.69
C LEU A 492 39.37 -3.15 4.11
N ARG A 493 40.21 -2.42 4.86
CA ARG A 493 39.85 -1.87 6.17
C ARG A 493 38.75 -0.81 6.08
N GLU A 494 38.74 0.00 5.01
CA GLU A 494 37.70 1.00 4.76
C GLU A 494 36.31 0.40 4.44
N THR A 495 36.20 -0.89 4.11
CA THR A 495 34.96 -1.44 3.54
C THR A 495 34.46 -2.75 4.11
N HIS A 496 35.36 -3.66 4.53
CA HIS A 496 34.98 -5.01 4.96
C HIS A 496 35.48 -5.35 6.37
N PHE A 497 36.65 -4.84 6.74
CA PHE A 497 37.35 -5.22 7.97
C PHE A 497 37.59 -4.02 8.89
N HIS A 498 36.52 -3.32 9.24
CA HIS A 498 36.61 -2.16 10.14
C HIS A 498 37.15 -2.52 11.53
N GLU A 499 36.79 -3.71 12.03
CA GLU A 499 37.09 -4.15 13.40
C GLU A 499 37.88 -5.47 13.46
N ASP A 500 38.22 -6.09 12.31
CA ASP A 500 38.91 -7.39 12.25
C ASP A 500 40.21 -7.33 11.43
N PRO A 501 41.31 -6.83 12.03
CA PRO A 501 42.60 -6.74 11.35
C PRO A 501 43.25 -8.12 11.12
N GLU A 502 42.94 -9.14 11.93
CA GLU A 502 43.54 -10.47 11.77
C GLU A 502 42.99 -11.18 10.53
N GLN A 503 41.67 -11.11 10.31
CA GLN A 503 41.04 -11.67 9.12
C GLN A 503 41.51 -10.95 7.84
N LEU A 504 41.71 -9.63 7.90
CA LEU A 504 42.29 -8.86 6.81
C LEU A 504 43.68 -9.40 6.42
N GLU A 505 44.60 -9.54 7.36
CA GLU A 505 45.96 -10.03 7.07
C GLU A 505 45.97 -11.50 6.64
N SER A 506 45.01 -12.30 7.09
CA SER A 506 44.81 -13.67 6.58
C SER A 506 44.42 -13.65 5.10
N TYR A 507 43.41 -12.85 4.75
CA TYR A 507 42.94 -12.72 3.37
C TYR A 507 44.04 -12.21 2.43
N LEU A 508 44.79 -11.17 2.82
CA LEU A 508 45.89 -10.64 2.01
C LEU A 508 47.00 -11.68 1.78
N ARG A 509 47.32 -12.50 2.78
CA ARG A 509 48.30 -13.59 2.63
C ARG A 509 47.81 -14.67 1.69
N GLU A 510 46.53 -15.03 1.77
CA GLU A 510 45.91 -16.02 0.88
C GLU A 510 46.02 -15.59 -0.58
N ILE A 511 45.54 -14.39 -0.92
CA ILE A 511 45.53 -13.91 -2.31
C ILE A 511 46.95 -13.61 -2.85
N ALA A 512 47.92 -13.32 -1.99
CA ALA A 512 49.31 -13.07 -2.38
C ALA A 512 50.15 -14.35 -2.53
N SER A 513 49.64 -15.49 -2.05
CA SER A 513 50.30 -16.80 -2.14
C SER A 513 49.88 -17.63 -3.35
N THR A 514 48.95 -17.10 -4.16
CA THR A 514 48.36 -17.72 -5.36
C THR A 514 48.98 -17.16 -6.63
#